data_AF-A0A1H0X342-F1
#
_entry.id   AF-A0A1H0X342-F1
#
_cell.length_a   1.000
_cell.length_b   1.000
_cell.length_c   1.000
_cell.angle_alpha   90.00
_cell.angle_beta   90.00
_cell.angle_gamma   90.00
#
_symmetry.space_group_name_H-M   'P 1'
#
loop_
_entity.id
_entity.type
_entity.pdbx_description
1 polymer ?
#
loop_
_entity_poly.entity_id
_entity_poly.type
_entity_poly.pdbx_seq_one_letter_code
_entity_poly.pdbx_strand_id
1 'polypeptide(L)'
;MVLARMGVAPEDLVGSGVESCVVPTFAEYVPVVQRAVSVGTRRVYGSYWKRVLEVWGSRRLDEPTASEVKQLAEWVRSQRVLRRNARGGRSAVEHCIAALRCVYRHAVADGLLSESQDPARRVVMPRR
;
A
#
# COMPACT_ATOMS: atom_id res chain seq x y z
N MET A 1 30.38 -41.15 30.32
CA MET A 1 31.43 -40.49 29.51
C MET A 1 30.80 -40.12 28.16
N VAL A 2 30.73 -38.81 27.85
CA VAL A 2 30.68 -38.19 26.48
C VAL A 2 29.33 -38.34 25.72
N LEU A 3 28.52 -37.32 25.35
CA LEU A 3 28.60 -35.85 25.28
C LEU A 3 27.18 -35.24 25.46
N ALA A 4 27.11 -34.22 26.32
CA ALA A 4 26.03 -33.25 26.38
C ALA A 4 26.09 -32.28 25.18
N ARG A 5 24.97 -31.56 24.95
CA ARG A 5 24.78 -30.37 24.08
C ARG A 5 24.46 -30.63 22.59
N MET A 6 23.22 -31.02 22.33
CA MET A 6 22.42 -30.27 21.35
C MET A 6 21.57 -29.30 22.16
N GLY A 7 22.14 -28.13 22.43
CA GLY A 7 21.50 -27.04 23.16
C GLY A 7 20.35 -26.49 22.34
N VAL A 8 19.20 -27.16 22.41
CA VAL A 8 17.92 -26.57 22.07
C VAL A 8 17.24 -26.34 23.40
N ALA A 9 17.40 -25.14 23.94
CA ALA A 9 16.61 -24.72 25.07
C ALA A 9 15.14 -24.65 24.60
N PRO A 10 14.14 -25.02 25.42
CA PRO A 10 12.74 -24.76 25.06
C PRO A 10 12.45 -23.25 24.85
N GLU A 11 13.38 -22.40 25.27
CA GLU A 11 13.44 -20.96 25.00
C GLU A 11 13.68 -20.63 23.51
N ASP A 12 14.37 -21.47 22.74
CA ASP A 12 14.56 -21.26 21.29
C ASP A 12 13.28 -21.52 20.50
N LEU A 13 12.29 -22.21 21.10
CA LEU A 13 10.94 -22.29 20.56
C LEU A 13 10.11 -21.00 20.80
N VAL A 14 10.72 -19.96 21.37
CA VAL A 14 10.15 -18.61 21.49
C VAL A 14 10.71 -17.68 20.40
N GLY A 15 11.69 -18.14 19.60
CA GLY A 15 12.25 -17.42 18.44
C GLY A 15 11.63 -17.79 17.09
N SER A 16 10.91 -18.91 17.00
CA SER A 16 9.89 -19.12 15.96
C SER A 16 8.57 -18.55 16.46
N GLY A 17 8.63 -17.30 16.92
CA GLY A 17 7.43 -16.52 17.13
C GLY A 17 6.69 -16.56 15.81
N VAL A 18 5.43 -16.97 15.85
CA VAL A 18 4.42 -16.46 14.93
C VAL A 18 4.77 -15.00 14.73
N GLU A 19 5.39 -14.65 13.60
CA GLU A 19 5.57 -13.25 13.25
C GLU A 19 4.14 -12.75 13.32
N SER A 20 3.84 -11.97 14.35
CA SER A 20 2.68 -11.11 14.32
C SER A 20 2.91 -10.35 13.04
N CYS A 21 2.20 -10.72 11.97
CA CYS A 21 2.41 -10.19 10.64
C CYS A 21 1.99 -8.73 10.74
N VAL A 22 2.93 -7.89 11.19
CA VAL A 22 2.70 -6.48 11.39
C VAL A 22 2.59 -5.95 9.98
N VAL A 23 1.35 -5.69 9.58
CA VAL A 23 1.04 -5.12 8.28
C VAL A 23 1.97 -3.92 8.05
N PRO A 24 2.78 -3.92 6.98
CA PRO A 24 3.79 -2.88 6.81
C PRO A 24 3.12 -1.53 6.55
N THR A 25 3.91 -0.47 6.70
CA THR A 25 3.50 0.87 6.34
C THR A 25 3.56 1.11 4.83
N PHE A 26 2.90 2.17 4.35
CA PHE A 26 3.04 2.58 2.94
C PHE A 26 4.50 2.90 2.59
N ALA A 27 5.27 3.52 3.49
CA ALA A 27 6.67 3.86 3.26
C ALA A 27 7.56 2.63 3.06
N GLU A 28 7.25 1.54 3.75
CA GLU A 28 7.99 0.28 3.61
C GLU A 28 7.58 -0.47 2.35
N TYR A 29 6.27 -0.52 2.05
CA TYR A 29 5.75 -1.42 1.03
C TYR A 29 5.68 -0.82 -0.38
N VAL A 30 5.39 0.48 -0.53
CA VAL A 30 5.31 1.12 -1.86
C VAL A 30 6.62 0.99 -2.65
N PRO A 31 7.84 1.11 -2.05
CA PRO A 31 9.09 0.83 -2.76
C PRO A 31 9.22 -0.61 -3.27
N VAL A 32 8.64 -1.59 -2.57
CA VAL A 32 8.60 -2.99 -3.03
C VAL A 32 7.75 -3.08 -4.30
N VAL A 33 6.53 -2.53 -4.26
CA VAL A 33 5.62 -2.50 -5.43
C VAL A 33 6.25 -1.74 -6.60
N GLN A 34 6.97 -0.64 -6.35
CA GLN A 34 7.69 0.10 -7.39
C GLN A 34 8.73 -0.73 -8.14
N ARG A 35 9.36 -1.71 -7.48
CA ARG A 35 10.32 -2.64 -8.08
C ARG A 35 9.62 -3.80 -8.81
N ALA A 36 8.44 -4.20 -8.35
CA ALA A 36 7.67 -5.30 -8.92
C ALA A 36 6.94 -4.94 -10.22
N VAL A 37 6.52 -3.68 -10.40
CA VAL A 37 5.76 -3.26 -11.60
C VAL A 37 6.66 -2.88 -12.78
N SER A 38 6.08 -2.91 -13.99
CA SER A 38 6.75 -2.42 -15.20
C SER A 38 7.15 -0.94 -15.11
N VAL A 39 8.19 -0.55 -15.86
CA VAL A 39 8.63 0.84 -15.98
C VAL A 39 7.49 1.77 -16.45
N GLY A 40 6.65 1.29 -17.38
CA GLY A 40 5.48 2.03 -17.86
C GLY A 40 4.47 2.33 -16.75
N THR A 41 4.13 1.31 -15.96
CA THR A 41 3.25 1.44 -14.79
C THR A 41 3.84 2.40 -13.76
N ARG A 42 5.14 2.26 -13.45
CA ARG A 42 5.84 3.13 -12.50
C ARG A 42 5.83 4.60 -12.94
N ARG A 43 5.97 4.89 -14.24
CA ARG A 43 5.89 6.25 -14.78
C ARG A 43 4.49 6.87 -14.59
N VAL A 44 3.44 6.09 -14.81
CA VAL A 44 2.06 6.56 -14.67
C VAL A 44 1.69 6.76 -13.19
N TYR A 45 2.01 5.80 -12.33
CA TYR A 45 1.57 5.81 -10.93
C TYR A 45 2.53 6.51 -9.97
N GLY A 46 3.79 6.69 -10.33
CA GLY A 46 4.83 7.18 -9.41
C GLY A 46 4.49 8.52 -8.75
N SER A 47 3.89 9.45 -9.50
CA SER A 47 3.50 10.74 -8.93
C SER A 47 2.35 10.62 -7.92
N TYR A 48 1.46 9.63 -8.06
CA TYR A 48 0.38 9.36 -7.11
C TYR A 48 0.91 8.65 -5.87
N TRP A 49 1.80 7.66 -6.06
CA TRP A 49 2.48 6.99 -4.95
C TRP A 49 3.28 7.96 -4.09
N LYS A 50 3.96 8.95 -4.68
CA LYS A 50 4.64 9.99 -3.90
C LYS A 50 3.69 10.73 -2.96
N ARG A 51 2.50 11.11 -3.44
CA ARG A 51 1.47 11.80 -2.65
C ARG A 51 0.86 10.91 -1.58
N VAL A 52 0.66 9.62 -1.89
CA VAL A 52 0.25 8.63 -0.90
C VAL A 52 1.30 8.54 0.21
N LEU A 53 2.60 8.50 -0.12
CA LEU A 53 3.68 8.45 0.85
C LEU A 53 3.78 9.73 1.70
N GLU A 54 3.50 10.90 1.11
CA GLU A 54 3.46 12.17 1.85
C GLU A 54 2.36 12.19 2.92
N VAL A 55 1.20 11.57 2.66
CA VAL A 55 0.04 11.61 3.57
C VAL A 55 -0.03 10.39 4.49
N TRP A 56 0.31 9.20 3.99
CA TRP A 56 0.14 7.92 4.67
C TRP A 56 1.44 7.13 4.82
N GLY A 57 2.61 7.73 4.58
CA GLY A 57 3.89 7.03 4.63
C GLY A 57 4.10 6.19 5.89
N SER A 58 3.82 6.75 7.06
CA SER A 58 3.95 6.06 8.36
C SER A 58 2.74 5.20 8.75
N ARG A 59 1.68 5.22 7.95
CA ARG A 59 0.43 4.52 8.23
C ARG A 59 0.52 3.07 7.74
N ARG A 60 -0.05 2.11 8.47
CA ARG A 60 -0.09 0.70 8.05
C ARG A 60 -1.10 0.48 6.92
N LEU A 61 -0.88 -0.51 6.06
CA LEU A 61 -1.77 -0.78 4.92
C LEU A 61 -3.19 -1.19 5.33
N ASP A 62 -3.40 -1.72 6.53
CA ASP A 62 -4.71 -2.17 7.06
C ASP A 62 -5.53 -1.04 7.70
N GLU A 63 -4.92 0.12 7.95
CA GLU A 63 -5.57 1.23 8.66
C GLU A 63 -6.48 2.10 7.79
N PRO A 64 -6.19 2.41 6.51
CA PRO A 64 -7.06 3.25 5.67
C PRO A 64 -8.44 2.65 5.45
N THR A 65 -9.46 3.45 5.73
CA THR A 65 -10.83 3.15 5.33
C THR A 65 -11.08 3.50 3.86
N ALA A 66 -12.11 2.92 3.26
CA ALA A 66 -12.52 3.25 1.89
C ALA A 66 -12.89 4.75 1.73
N SER A 67 -13.43 5.37 2.79
CA SER A 67 -13.75 6.80 2.80
C SER A 67 -12.49 7.67 2.74
N GLU A 68 -11.44 7.28 3.46
CA GLU A 68 -10.16 8.00 3.44
C GLU A 68 -9.45 7.85 2.08
N VAL A 69 -9.57 6.70 1.41
CA VAL A 69 -9.12 6.54 0.02
C VAL A 69 -9.82 7.52 -0.92
N LYS A 70 -11.13 7.70 -0.78
CA LYS A 70 -11.88 8.71 -1.55
C LYS A 70 -11.41 10.13 -1.22
N GLN A 71 -11.24 10.45 0.07
CA GLN A 71 -10.77 11.77 0.51
C GLN A 71 -9.38 12.09 -0.04
N LEU A 72 -8.44 11.14 0.00
CA LEU A 72 -7.11 11.31 -0.58
C LEU A 72 -7.18 11.56 -2.08
N ALA A 73 -8.01 10.82 -2.82
CA ALA A 73 -8.14 11.00 -4.26
C ALA A 73 -8.72 12.38 -4.63
N GLU A 74 -9.71 12.88 -3.88
CA GLU A 74 -10.24 14.24 -4.06
C GLU A 74 -9.24 15.32 -3.63
N TRP A 75 -8.44 15.09 -2.59
CA TRP A 75 -7.35 15.99 -2.22
C TRP A 75 -6.28 16.06 -3.31
N VAL A 76 -5.89 14.93 -3.92
CA VAL A 76 -4.96 14.92 -5.06
C VAL A 76 -5.53 15.70 -6.25
N ARG A 77 -6.85 15.61 -6.48
CA ARG A 77 -7.54 16.42 -7.50
C ARG A 77 -7.45 17.91 -7.18
N SER A 78 -7.75 18.34 -5.96
CA SER A 78 -7.72 19.76 -5.58
C SER A 78 -6.32 20.36 -5.70
N GLN A 79 -5.28 19.63 -5.28
CA GLN A 79 -3.88 20.02 -5.45
C GLN A 79 -3.48 20.20 -6.93
N ARG A 80 -4.01 19.38 -7.83
CA ARG A 80 -3.77 19.54 -9.27
C ARG A 80 -4.50 20.76 -9.85
N VAL A 81 -5.74 21.01 -9.42
CA VAL A 81 -6.53 22.17 -9.86
C VAL A 81 -5.83 23.48 -9.48
N LEU A 82 -5.27 23.56 -8.26
CA LEU A 82 -4.46 24.71 -7.83
C LEU A 82 -3.24 24.95 -8.73
N ARG A 83 -2.63 23.88 -9.27
CA ARG A 83 -1.37 23.98 -10.01
C ARG A 83 -1.52 24.26 -11.51
N ARG A 84 -2.70 24.14 -12.13
CA ARG A 84 -2.78 24.20 -13.60
C ARG A 84 -4.19 24.48 -14.14
N ASN A 85 -4.23 25.43 -15.05
CA ASN A 85 -5.12 25.53 -16.22
C ASN A 85 -5.14 24.24 -17.07
N ALA A 86 -5.37 23.07 -16.47
CA ALA A 86 -5.36 21.77 -17.13
C ALA A 86 -6.80 21.26 -17.28
N ARG A 87 -7.18 21.03 -18.53
CA ARG A 87 -8.46 20.42 -18.93
C ARG A 87 -8.58 19.03 -18.28
N GLY A 88 -9.39 18.92 -17.22
CA GLY A 88 -9.89 17.64 -16.69
C GLY A 88 -9.17 17.08 -15.45
N GLY A 89 -9.62 17.46 -14.25
CA GLY A 89 -9.18 16.89 -12.97
C GLY A 89 -9.69 15.47 -12.67
N ARG A 90 -10.67 14.96 -13.42
CA ARG A 90 -11.28 13.63 -13.24
C ARG A 90 -10.30 12.47 -13.40
N SER A 91 -9.40 12.54 -14.39
CA SER A 91 -8.36 11.52 -14.60
C SER A 91 -7.41 11.38 -13.40
N ALA A 92 -7.24 12.44 -12.59
CA ALA A 92 -6.36 12.38 -11.42
C ALA A 92 -6.93 11.51 -10.30
N VAL A 93 -8.24 11.57 -10.06
CA VAL A 93 -8.95 10.73 -9.09
C VAL A 93 -8.85 9.26 -9.49
N GLU A 94 -9.15 8.96 -10.76
CA GLU A 94 -9.10 7.61 -11.31
C GLU A 94 -7.69 7.01 -11.22
N HIS A 95 -6.66 7.77 -11.63
CA HIS A 95 -5.28 7.30 -11.55
C HIS A 95 -4.79 7.15 -10.11
N CYS A 96 -5.23 8.00 -9.18
CA CYS A 96 -4.90 7.85 -7.77
C CYS A 96 -5.49 6.55 -7.20
N ILE A 97 -6.77 6.27 -7.46
CA ILE A 97 -7.43 5.04 -7.02
C ILE A 97 -6.79 3.82 -7.70
N ALA A 98 -6.48 3.89 -8.99
CA ALA A 98 -5.82 2.81 -9.72
C ALA A 98 -4.41 2.51 -9.18
N ALA A 99 -3.65 3.56 -8.82
CA ALA A 99 -2.34 3.43 -8.20
C ALA A 99 -2.42 2.76 -6.81
N LEU A 100 -3.42 3.11 -5.99
CA LEU A 100 -3.67 2.46 -4.71
C LEU A 100 -4.10 1.00 -4.87
N ARG A 101 -5.02 0.71 -5.80
CA ARG A 101 -5.41 -0.67 -6.13
C ARG A 101 -4.23 -1.50 -6.65
N CYS A 102 -3.24 -0.88 -7.27
CA CYS A 102 -2.00 -1.56 -7.62
C CYS A 102 -1.24 -2.01 -6.36
N VAL A 103 -1.11 -1.15 -5.36
CA VAL A 103 -0.44 -1.48 -4.09
C VAL A 103 -1.19 -2.57 -3.34
N TYR A 104 -2.50 -2.42 -3.14
CA TYR A 104 -3.30 -3.41 -2.40
C TYR A 104 -3.35 -4.78 -3.07
N ARG A 105 -3.38 -4.84 -4.41
CA ARG A 105 -3.30 -6.13 -5.12
C ARG A 105 -2.00 -6.87 -4.87
N HIS A 106 -0.87 -6.15 -4.82
CA HIS A 106 0.40 -6.78 -4.46
C HIS A 106 0.39 -7.18 -2.99
N ALA A 107 -0.14 -6.34 -2.08
CA ALA A 107 -0.19 -6.67 -0.66
C ALA A 107 -1.00 -7.94 -0.38
N VAL A 108 -2.10 -8.14 -1.12
CA VAL A 108 -2.88 -9.38 -1.07
C VAL A 108 -2.11 -10.56 -1.67
N ALA A 109 -1.45 -10.37 -2.81
CA ALA A 109 -0.64 -11.42 -3.44
C ALA A 109 0.55 -11.87 -2.57
N ASP A 110 1.14 -10.94 -1.81
CA ASP A 110 2.24 -11.19 -0.88
C ASP A 110 1.76 -11.70 0.50
N GLY A 111 0.45 -11.88 0.69
CA GLY A 111 -0.12 -12.40 1.95
C GLY A 111 -0.12 -11.41 3.12
N LEU A 112 0.15 -10.12 2.87
CA LEU A 112 0.17 -9.06 3.90
C LEU A 112 -1.24 -8.61 4.30
N LEU A 113 -2.21 -8.78 3.40
CA LEU A 113 -3.62 -8.46 3.61
C LEU A 113 -4.51 -9.55 3.01
N SER A 114 -5.65 -9.82 3.62
CA SER A 114 -6.71 -10.58 2.97
C SER A 114 -7.49 -9.72 1.98
N GLU A 115 -8.16 -10.32 1.00
CA GLU A 115 -9.01 -9.59 0.06
C GLU A 115 -10.12 -8.77 0.74
N SER A 116 -10.58 -9.22 1.91
CA SER A 116 -11.59 -8.50 2.69
C SER A 116 -11.05 -7.20 3.30
N GLN A 117 -9.74 -7.10 3.48
CA GLN A 117 -9.04 -5.94 4.04
C GLN A 117 -8.56 -4.95 2.98
N ASP A 118 -8.88 -5.12 1.70
CA ASP A 118 -8.58 -4.14 0.64
C ASP A 118 -9.64 -3.02 0.60
N PRO A 119 -9.39 -1.82 1.18
CA PRO A 119 -10.33 -0.70 1.13
C PRO A 119 -10.44 -0.10 -0.28
N ALA A 120 -9.41 -0.21 -1.12
CA ALA A 120 -9.39 0.39 -2.46
C ALA A 120 -10.29 -0.37 -3.45
N ARG A 121 -10.53 -1.65 -3.20
CA ARG A 121 -11.52 -2.46 -3.95
C ARG A 121 -12.96 -2.02 -3.69
N ARG A 122 -13.25 -1.57 -2.46
CA ARG A 122 -14.57 -1.08 -2.03
C ARG A 122 -14.90 0.32 -2.53
N VAL A 123 -13.90 1.07 -2.99
CA VAL A 123 -14.12 2.40 -3.58
C VAL A 123 -14.68 2.26 -4.99
N VAL A 124 -15.92 2.70 -5.16
CA VAL A 124 -16.57 2.82 -6.48
C VAL A 124 -15.76 3.78 -7.36
N MET A 125 -15.35 3.31 -8.55
CA MET A 125 -14.74 4.19 -9.53
C MET A 125 -15.78 5.22 -10.02
N PRO A 126 -15.37 6.49 -10.26
CA PRO A 126 -16.25 7.46 -10.89
C PRO A 126 -16.82 6.88 -12.20
N ARG A 127 -18.14 6.99 -12.40
CA ARG A 127 -18.78 6.55 -13.65
C ARG A 127 -18.41 7.50 -14.79
N ARG A 128 -18.13 6.93 -15.96
CA ARG A 128 -17.72 7.63 -17.19
C ARG A 128 -18.79 8.59 -17.69
#